data_AF-A0A9J6RQB6-F1
#
_entry.id   AF-A0A9J6RQB6-F1
#
_cell.length_a   1.000
_cell.length_b   1.000
_cell.length_c   1.000
_cell.angle_alpha   90.00
_cell.angle_beta   90.00
_cell.angle_gamma   90.00
#
_symmetry.space_group_name_H-M   'P 1'
#
loop_
_entity.id
_entity.type
_entity.pdbx_description
1 polymer ?
#
loop_
_entity_poly.entity_id
_entity_poly.type
_entity_poly.pdbx_seq_one_letter_code
_entity_poly.pdbx_strand_id
1 'polypeptide(L)'
;MNEEGITEFFRKSINILFVSSPRGTSIGVLIGVILDGLLGLAYPLVKSIEFLNFSAIKMWHLIGLGVVSIHLPSYLRRKEVDQSILNAIKYIEDQKKNKSISDWQAKQMYFNLHNKVLESVTLNKDAQETTNSFNKFVTQPQSKEKSNK
;
A
#
# COMPACT_ATOMS: atom_id res chain seq x y z
N MET A 1 -25.18 3.84 -9.92
CA MET A 1 -24.57 2.90 -8.94
C MET A 1 -25.71 2.25 -8.19
N ASN A 2 -25.77 0.93 -8.15
CA ASN A 2 -26.81 0.20 -7.40
C ASN A 2 -26.54 0.33 -5.88
N GLU A 3 -27.59 0.26 -5.06
CA GLU A 3 -27.50 0.35 -3.59
C GLU A 3 -26.54 -0.68 -2.99
N GLU A 4 -26.49 -1.87 -3.59
CA GLU A 4 -25.56 -2.94 -3.24
C GLU A 4 -24.09 -2.52 -3.40
N GLY A 5 -23.76 -1.82 -4.49
CA GLY A 5 -22.40 -1.36 -4.77
C GLY A 5 -21.93 -0.25 -3.83
N ILE A 6 -22.85 0.63 -3.41
CA ILE A 6 -22.56 1.66 -2.40
C ILE A 6 -22.29 1.00 -1.05
N THR A 7 -23.13 0.04 -0.67
CA THR A 7 -23.01 -0.67 0.62
C THR A 7 -21.70 -1.45 0.69
N GLU A 8 -21.34 -2.17 -0.37
CA GLU A 8 -20.06 -2.89 -0.45
C GLU A 8 -18.87 -1.93 -0.37
N PHE A 9 -18.94 -0.79 -1.06
CA PHE A 9 -17.90 0.24 -1.02
C PHE A 9 -17.69 0.79 0.40
N PHE A 10 -18.77 1.13 1.11
CA PHE A 10 -18.67 1.60 2.49
C PHE A 10 -18.12 0.52 3.41
N ARG A 11 -18.62 -0.71 3.30
CA ARG A 11 -18.13 -1.84 4.09
C ARG A 11 -16.64 -2.06 3.90
N LYS A 12 -16.17 -2.01 2.66
CA LYS A 12 -14.75 -2.16 2.31
C LYS A 12 -13.91 -1.01 2.85
N SER A 13 -14.41 0.23 2.72
CA SER A 13 -13.74 1.43 3.23
C SER A 13 -13.58 1.39 4.76
N ILE A 14 -14.65 1.06 5.47
CA ILE A 14 -14.63 0.90 6.94
C ILE A 14 -13.66 -0.20 7.34
N ASN A 15 -13.67 -1.34 6.65
CA ASN A 15 -12.76 -2.44 6.94
C ASN A 15 -11.28 -2.05 6.72
N ILE A 16 -10.98 -1.28 5.67
CA ILE A 16 -9.61 -0.79 5.44
C ILE A 16 -9.19 0.18 6.56
N LEU A 17 -10.04 1.15 6.87
CA LEU A 17 -9.72 2.22 7.81
C LEU A 17 -9.62 1.72 9.26
N PHE A 18 -10.54 0.87 9.71
CA PHE A 18 -10.64 0.50 11.12
C PHE A 18 -10.09 -0.89 11.44
N VAL A 19 -10.06 -1.82 10.48
CA VAL A 19 -9.62 -3.20 10.73
C VAL A 19 -8.22 -3.43 10.17
N SER A 20 -7.98 -3.03 8.92
CA SER A 20 -6.72 -3.33 8.23
C SER A 20 -5.59 -2.38 8.62
N SER A 21 -5.89 -1.11 8.90
CA SER A 21 -4.91 -0.07 9.21
C SER A 21 -5.40 0.90 10.31
N PRO A 22 -5.77 0.40 11.51
CA PRO A 22 -6.28 1.26 12.59
C PRO A 22 -5.27 2.33 12.99
N ARG A 23 -3.97 1.97 13.06
CA ARG A 23 -2.90 2.90 13.39
C ARG A 23 -2.75 4.02 12.36
N GLY A 24 -2.82 3.70 11.07
CA GLY A 24 -2.72 4.68 10.00
C GLY A 24 -3.89 5.66 10.03
N THR A 25 -5.10 5.17 10.31
CA THR A 25 -6.29 6.00 10.47
C THR A 25 -6.18 6.91 11.68
N SER A 26 -5.73 6.41 12.85
CA SER A 26 -5.51 7.25 14.03
C SER A 26 -4.47 8.36 13.78
N ILE A 27 -3.37 8.05 13.07
CA ILE A 27 -2.37 9.04 12.69
C ILE A 27 -2.97 10.08 11.72
N GLY A 28 -3.77 9.63 10.74
CA GLY A 28 -4.44 10.53 9.82
C GLY A 28 -5.43 11.47 10.52
N VAL A 29 -6.19 10.96 11.49
CA VAL A 29 -7.08 11.77 12.33
C VAL A 29 -6.26 12.79 13.13
N LEU A 30 -5.17 12.36 13.78
CA LEU A 30 -4.29 13.25 14.54
C LEU A 30 -3.72 14.37 13.68
N ILE A 31 -3.26 14.05 12.46
CA ILE A 31 -2.77 15.04 11.49
C ILE A 31 -3.87 16.04 11.16
N GLY A 32 -5.11 15.58 10.92
CA GLY A 32 -6.24 16.46 10.66
C GLY A 32 -6.54 17.43 11.80
N VAL A 33 -6.47 16.96 13.05
CA VAL A 33 -6.64 17.81 14.25
C VAL A 33 -5.49 18.82 14.38
N ILE A 34 -4.25 18.39 14.14
CA ILE A 34 -3.09 19.29 14.19
C ILE A 34 -3.20 20.39 13.11
N LEU A 35 -3.64 20.02 11.90
CA LEU A 35 -3.86 20.97 10.80
C LEU A 35 -4.99 21.96 11.13
N ASP A 36 -6.05 21.52 11.78
CA ASP A 36 -7.14 22.39 12.24
C ASP A 36 -6.63 23.42 13.25
N GLY A 37 -5.82 22.97 14.22
CA GLY A 37 -5.15 23.86 15.17
C GLY A 37 -4.21 24.86 14.49
N LEU A 38 -3.40 24.42 13.53
CA LEU A 38 -2.50 25.29 12.76
C LEU A 38 -3.28 26.32 11.92
N LEU A 39 -4.38 25.92 11.30
CA LEU A 39 -5.24 26.84 10.55
C LEU A 39 -5.93 27.85 11.46
N GLY A 40 -6.35 27.44 12.67
CA GLY A 40 -6.87 28.35 13.69
C GLY A 40 -5.86 29.40 14.13
N LEU A 41 -4.59 29.01 14.31
CA LEU A 41 -3.49 29.93 14.64
C LEU A 41 -3.13 30.86 13.47
N ALA A 42 -3.24 30.37 12.23
CA ALA A 42 -2.99 31.15 11.02
C ALA A 42 -4.17 32.06 10.63
N TYR A 43 -5.38 31.78 11.11
CA TYR A 43 -6.59 32.55 10.80
C TYR A 43 -6.44 34.08 10.94
N PRO A 44 -5.87 34.64 12.05
CA PRO A 44 -5.66 36.08 12.16
C PRO A 44 -4.70 36.65 11.12
N LEU A 45 -3.71 35.88 10.64
CA LEU A 45 -2.75 36.31 9.63
C LEU A 45 -3.33 36.26 8.21
N VAL A 46 -4.21 35.29 7.95
CA VAL A 46 -4.74 35.03 6.61
C VAL A 46 -6.03 35.80 6.33
N LYS A 47 -6.74 36.28 7.37
CA LYS A 47 -7.90 37.17 7.23
C LYS A 47 -7.57 38.50 6.51
N SER A 48 -6.30 38.92 6.50
CA SER A 48 -5.84 40.09 5.73
C SER A 48 -5.84 39.87 4.21
N ILE A 49 -5.99 38.63 3.75
CA ILE A 49 -6.03 38.27 2.34
C ILE A 49 -7.45 37.80 2.03
N GLU A 50 -8.32 38.72 1.58
CA GLU A 50 -9.74 38.47 1.26
C GLU A 50 -9.98 37.40 0.17
N PHE A 51 -8.93 36.87 -0.45
CA PHE A 51 -9.02 35.98 -1.60
C PHE A 51 -9.39 34.52 -1.25
N LEU A 52 -9.26 34.10 0.01
CA LEU A 52 -9.50 32.71 0.43
C LEU A 52 -10.39 32.65 1.68
N ASN A 53 -11.60 32.10 1.52
CA ASN A 53 -12.53 31.90 2.63
C ASN A 53 -12.20 30.63 3.42
N PHE A 54 -11.20 30.72 4.30
CA PHE A 54 -10.81 29.61 5.20
C PHE A 54 -11.91 29.23 6.20
N SER A 55 -12.95 30.06 6.39
CA SER A 55 -14.09 29.73 7.26
C SER A 55 -14.95 28.58 6.73
N ALA A 56 -14.83 28.22 5.45
CA ALA A 56 -15.55 27.09 4.87
C ALA A 56 -14.90 25.74 5.23
N ILE A 57 -13.62 25.72 5.60
CA ILE A 57 -12.89 24.51 5.92
C ILE A 57 -13.19 24.12 7.37
N LYS A 58 -14.05 23.11 7.53
CA LYS A 58 -14.35 22.51 8.85
C LYS A 58 -13.34 21.42 9.18
N MET A 59 -13.10 21.21 10.48
CA MET A 59 -12.29 20.13 11.05
C MET A 59 -12.47 18.76 10.37
N TRP A 60 -13.70 18.36 10.06
CA TRP A 60 -13.98 17.08 9.38
C TRP A 60 -13.31 16.93 8.01
N HIS A 61 -13.13 18.03 7.26
CA HIS A 61 -12.42 18.00 5.98
C HIS A 61 -10.92 17.73 6.19
N LEU A 62 -10.34 18.33 7.22
CA LEU A 62 -8.92 18.18 7.56
C LEU A 62 -8.64 16.77 8.11
N ILE A 63 -9.55 16.23 8.91
CA ILE A 63 -9.52 14.82 9.34
C ILE A 63 -9.59 13.89 8.13
N GLY A 64 -10.55 14.11 7.23
CA GLY A 64 -10.68 13.32 6.00
C GLY A 64 -9.41 13.38 5.16
N LEU A 65 -8.85 14.58 4.96
CA LEU A 65 -7.60 14.79 4.22
C LEU A 65 -6.41 14.08 4.87
N GLY A 66 -6.26 14.17 6.19
CA GLY A 66 -5.20 13.50 6.93
C GLY A 66 -5.28 11.97 6.81
N VAL A 67 -6.48 11.40 6.96
CA VAL A 67 -6.71 9.96 6.79
C VAL A 67 -6.41 9.50 5.37
N VAL A 68 -6.88 10.25 4.36
CA VAL A 68 -6.61 9.93 2.95
C VAL A 68 -5.12 10.03 2.66
N SER A 69 -4.44 11.07 3.12
CA SER A 69 -3.01 11.31 2.84
C SER A 69 -2.11 10.19 3.37
N ILE A 70 -2.45 9.58 4.51
CA ILE A 70 -1.72 8.43 5.05
C ILE A 70 -1.97 7.15 4.26
N HIS A 71 -3.17 6.97 3.69
CA HIS A 71 -3.51 5.77 2.92
C HIS A 71 -3.23 5.90 1.42
N LEU A 72 -3.04 7.13 0.91
CA LEU A 72 -2.78 7.41 -0.50
C LEU A 72 -1.49 6.76 -1.01
N PRO A 73 -0.35 6.77 -0.28
CA PRO A 73 0.85 6.05 -0.69
C PRO A 73 0.61 4.55 -0.85
N SER A 74 -0.21 3.93 0.01
CA SER A 74 -0.54 2.51 -0.11
C SER A 74 -1.41 2.22 -1.33
N TYR A 75 -2.21 3.18 -1.78
CA TYR A 75 -2.96 3.08 -3.03
C TYR A 75 -2.03 3.23 -4.25
N LEU A 76 -1.13 4.22 -4.22
CA LEU A 76 -0.18 4.50 -5.30
C LEU A 76 0.96 3.47 -5.42
N ARG A 77 1.36 2.86 -4.31
CA ARG A 77 2.41 1.82 -4.23
C ARG A 77 1.84 0.41 -4.19
N ARG A 78 0.59 0.20 -4.58
CA ARG A 78 0.10 -1.17 -4.82
C ARG A 78 1.07 -1.80 -5.81
N LYS A 79 1.89 -2.72 -5.32
CA LYS A 79 2.73 -3.54 -6.19
C LYS A 79 1.78 -4.19 -7.17
N GLU A 80 1.88 -3.82 -8.43
CA GLU A 80 1.17 -4.52 -9.49
C GLU A 80 1.51 -6.01 -9.31
N VAL A 81 0.48 -6.85 -9.32
CA VAL A 81 0.69 -8.29 -9.40
C VAL A 81 1.59 -8.50 -10.62
N ASP A 82 2.67 -9.27 -10.45
CA ASP A 82 3.65 -9.48 -11.51
C ASP A 82 2.91 -9.75 -12.83
N GLN A 83 3.17 -8.90 -13.83
CA GLN A 83 2.47 -8.92 -15.11
C GLN A 83 2.58 -10.30 -15.78
N SER A 84 3.65 -11.04 -15.50
CA SER A 84 3.83 -12.43 -15.91
C SER A 84 2.73 -13.35 -15.38
N ILE A 85 2.35 -13.19 -14.10
CA ILE A 85 1.28 -13.98 -13.46
C ILE A 85 -0.08 -13.62 -14.06
N LEU A 86 -0.36 -12.33 -14.25
CA LEU A 86 -1.61 -11.87 -14.86
C LEU A 86 -1.76 -12.39 -16.30
N ASN A 87 -0.68 -12.36 -17.08
CA ASN A 87 -0.68 -12.92 -18.44
C ASN A 87 -0.89 -14.44 -18.45
N ALA A 88 -0.28 -15.17 -17.51
CA ALA A 88 -0.46 -16.62 -17.38
C ALA A 88 -1.89 -17.00 -16.99
N ILE A 89 -2.51 -16.26 -16.06
CA ILE A 89 -3.92 -16.46 -15.68
C ILE A 89 -4.82 -16.21 -16.88
N LYS A 90 -4.61 -15.09 -17.58
CA LYS A 90 -5.39 -14.73 -18.78
C LYS A 90 -5.26 -15.79 -19.87
N TYR A 91 -4.06 -16.32 -20.08
CA TYR A 91 -3.84 -17.41 -21.03
C TYR A 91 -4.65 -18.67 -20.69
N ILE A 92 -4.71 -19.06 -19.40
CA ILE A 92 -5.51 -20.21 -18.96
C ILE A 92 -7.01 -19.94 -19.18
N GLU A 93 -7.47 -18.73 -18.87
CA GLU A 93 -8.86 -18.32 -19.10
C GLU A 93 -9.25 -18.33 -20.58
N ASP A 94 -8.39 -17.79 -21.45
CA ASP A 94 -8.61 -17.76 -22.90
C ASP A 94 -8.66 -19.19 -23.48
N GLN A 95 -7.76 -20.09 -23.05
CA GLN A 95 -7.76 -21.49 -23.48
C GLN A 95 -9.02 -22.24 -23.01
N LYS A 96 -9.49 -21.96 -21.80
CA LYS A 96 -10.74 -22.52 -21.26
C LYS A 96 -11.95 -21.99 -22.03
N LYS A 97 -12.00 -20.69 -22.31
CA LYS A 97 -13.08 -20.04 -23.07
C LYS A 97 -13.17 -20.57 -24.51
N ASN A 98 -12.02 -20.82 -25.13
CA ASN A 98 -11.92 -21.38 -26.47
C ASN A 98 -12.15 -22.90 -26.53
N LYS A 99 -12.53 -23.53 -25.39
CA LYS A 99 -12.71 -24.99 -25.24
C LYS A 99 -11.50 -25.82 -25.71
N SER A 100 -10.32 -25.21 -25.75
CA SER A 100 -9.08 -25.85 -26.17
C SER A 100 -8.50 -26.72 -25.04
N ILE A 101 -8.93 -26.48 -23.80
CA ILE A 101 -8.62 -27.29 -22.63
C ILE A 101 -9.89 -27.61 -21.84
N SER A 102 -9.91 -28.75 -21.16
CA SER A 102 -10.98 -29.11 -20.22
C SER A 102 -10.84 -28.40 -18.88
N ASP A 103 -11.92 -28.35 -18.09
CA ASP A 103 -11.91 -27.72 -16.76
C ASP A 103 -10.87 -28.35 -15.81
N TRP A 104 -10.67 -29.65 -15.91
CA TRP A 104 -9.64 -30.35 -15.14
C TRP A 104 -8.22 -29.93 -15.56
N GLN A 105 -7.97 -29.79 -16.87
CA GLN A 105 -6.68 -29.31 -17.39
C GLN A 105 -6.41 -27.87 -16.96
N ALA A 106 -7.42 -26.99 -17.02
CA ALA A 106 -7.30 -25.62 -16.52
C ALA A 106 -6.94 -25.60 -15.02
N LYS A 107 -7.60 -26.44 -14.21
CA LYS A 107 -7.30 -26.58 -12.77
C LYS A 107 -5.86 -27.03 -12.53
N GLN A 108 -5.36 -27.98 -13.32
CA GLN A 108 -3.97 -28.42 -13.25
C GLN A 108 -2.99 -27.29 -13.62
N MET A 109 -3.31 -26.50 -14.65
CA MET A 109 -2.49 -25.35 -15.04
C MET A 109 -2.43 -24.28 -13.95
N TYR A 110 -3.54 -24.00 -13.27
CA TYR A 110 -3.55 -23.10 -12.11
C TYR A 110 -2.68 -23.63 -10.96
N PHE A 111 -2.75 -24.94 -10.66
CA PHE A 111 -1.87 -25.55 -9.65
C PHE A 111 -0.38 -25.43 -10.01
N ASN A 112 -0.04 -25.66 -11.28
CA ASN A 112 1.33 -25.53 -11.76
C ASN A 112 1.82 -24.08 -11.67
N LEU A 113 0.97 -23.11 -12.04
CA LEU A 113 1.27 -21.69 -11.91
C LEU A 113 1.50 -21.32 -10.44
N HIS A 114 0.62 -21.75 -9.54
CA HIS A 114 0.75 -21.55 -8.11
C HIS A 114 2.09 -22.05 -7.58
N ASN A 115 2.48 -23.28 -7.92
CA ASN A 115 3.72 -23.87 -7.44
C ASN A 115 4.96 -23.12 -7.96
N LYS A 116 4.97 -22.72 -9.24
CA LYS A 116 6.06 -21.92 -9.82
C LYS A 116 6.19 -20.53 -9.18
N VAL A 117 5.06 -19.90 -8.84
CA VAL A 117 5.06 -18.61 -8.16
C VAL A 117 5.55 -18.75 -6.72
N LEU A 118 5.18 -19.83 -6.02
CA LEU A 118 5.72 -20.10 -4.68
C LEU A 118 7.23 -20.29 -4.73
N GLU A 119 7.71 -21.12 -5.65
CA GLU A 119 9.14 -21.39 -5.83
C GLU A 119 9.94 -20.11 -6.14
N SER A 120 9.43 -19.24 -7.01
CA SER A 120 10.10 -17.98 -7.34
C SER A 120 10.14 -17.00 -6.15
N VAL A 121 9.09 -16.98 -5.33
CA VAL A 121 9.03 -16.13 -4.13
C VAL A 121 9.97 -16.66 -3.03
N THR A 122 10.04 -17.97 -2.83
CA THR A 122 10.98 -18.57 -1.87
C THR A 122 12.43 -18.32 -2.29
N LEU A 123 12.77 -18.54 -3.57
CA LEU A 123 14.12 -18.30 -4.08
C LEU A 123 14.54 -16.82 -3.95
N ASN A 124 13.62 -15.87 -4.14
CA ASN A 124 13.92 -14.45 -4.01
C ASN A 124 14.16 -14.04 -2.54
N LYS A 125 13.46 -14.66 -1.58
CA LYS A 125 13.73 -14.43 -0.14
C LYS A 125 15.11 -14.94 0.25
N ASP A 126 15.48 -16.14 -0.18
CA ASP A 126 16.78 -16.75 0.14
C ASP A 126 17.93 -15.94 -0.50
N ALA A 127 17.75 -15.46 -1.72
CA ALA A 127 18.71 -14.59 -2.39
C ALA A 127 18.83 -13.21 -1.72
N GLN A 128 17.73 -12.64 -1.22
CA GLN A 128 17.74 -11.40 -0.45
C GLN A 128 18.40 -11.57 0.92
N GLU A 129 18.15 -12.68 1.62
CA GLU A 129 18.82 -12.99 2.89
C GLU A 129 20.32 -13.20 2.72
N THR A 130 20.74 -13.86 1.63
CA THR A 130 22.16 -14.03 1.29
C THR A 130 22.82 -12.69 0.95
N THR A 131 22.16 -11.83 0.20
CA THR A 131 22.69 -10.49 -0.13
C THR A 131 22.77 -9.58 1.10
N ASN A 132 21.77 -9.66 1.98
CA ASN A 132 21.73 -8.87 3.21
C ASN A 132 22.75 -9.35 4.25
N SER A 133 23.01 -10.66 4.34
CA SER A 133 24.09 -11.18 5.17
C SER A 133 25.46 -10.81 4.60
N PHE A 134 25.66 -10.93 3.28
CA PHE A 134 26.90 -10.50 2.62
C PHE A 134 27.20 -9.00 2.82
N ASN A 135 26.22 -8.12 2.66
CA ASN A 135 26.39 -6.69 2.91
C ASN A 135 26.72 -6.37 4.38
N LYS A 136 26.18 -7.14 5.35
CA LYS A 136 26.56 -7.00 6.76
C LYS A 136 28.01 -7.41 7.03
N PHE A 137 28.53 -8.41 6.32
CA PHE A 137 29.95 -8.79 6.40
C PHE A 137 30.88 -7.77 5.75
N VAL A 138 30.49 -7.19 4.61
CA VAL A 138 31.31 -6.19 3.90
C VAL A 138 31.33 -4.82 4.59
N THR A 139 30.29 -4.46 5.35
CA THR A 139 30.18 -3.14 5.99
C THR A 139 30.70 -3.10 7.44
N GLN A 140 31.32 -4.16 7.97
CA GLN A 140 32.06 -4.05 9.24
C GLN A 140 33.39 -3.31 9.00
N PRO A 141 33.56 -2.09 9.55
CA PRO A 141 34.87 -1.45 9.52
C PRO A 141 35.79 -2.23 10.46
N GLN A 142 36.93 -2.69 9.94
CA GLN A 142 38.04 -3.14 10.77
C GLN A 142 38.41 -1.99 11.73
N SER A 143 37.97 -2.08 12.99
CA SER A 143 38.36 -1.15 14.03
C SER A 143 39.83 -1.42 14.36
N LYS A 144 40.68 -0.61 13.73
CA LYS A 144 42.07 -0.29 14.05
C LYS A 144 42.55 -0.83 15.40
N GLU A 145 43.30 -1.92 15.32
CA GLU A 145 44.41 -2.20 16.21
C GLU A 145 45.57 -1.24 15.84
N LYS A 146 45.96 -0.35 16.77
CA LYS A 146 47.20 0.47 16.88
C LYS A 146 46.91 1.59 17.87
N SER A 147 47.73 1.96 18.85
CA SER A 147 49.06 1.55 19.29
C SER A 147 49.29 2.31 20.61
N ASN A 148 49.88 1.65 21.61
CA ASN A 148 50.52 2.32 22.74
C ASN A 148 51.44 3.45 22.25
N LYS A 149 51.33 4.62 22.89
CA LYS A 149 52.49 5.44 23.28
C LYS A 149 52.09 6.45 24.35
#